data_AF-A0A2G5RS25-F1
#
_entry.id   AF-A0A2G5RS25-F1
#
_cell.length_a   1.000
_cell.length_b   1.000
_cell.length_c   1.000
_cell.angle_alpha   90.00
_cell.angle_beta   90.00
_cell.angle_gamma   90.00
#
_symmetry.space_group_name_H-M   'P 1'
#
loop_
_entity.id
_entity.type
_entity.pdbx_description
1 polymer ?
#
loop_
_entity_poly.entity_id
_entity_poly.type
_entity_poly.pdbx_seq_one_letter_code
_entity_poly.pdbx_strand_id
1 'polypeptide(L)' 'MVENFMISDRHPIRDPQHARVVGYCAGCGHEIYEGDEIIELPGGEMLHESRDCAYDFCAEIGFAKTAGE' A
#
# COMPACT_ATOMS: atom_id res chain seq x y z
N MET A 1 20.03 -17.69 -41.88
CA MET A 1 18.56 -17.66 -41.78
C MET A 1 18.25 -18.05 -40.35
N VAL A 2 18.16 -17.07 -39.46
CA VAL A 2 17.83 -17.30 -38.04
C VAL A 2 16.32 -17.18 -37.94
N GLU A 3 15.66 -18.28 -37.64
CA GLU A 3 14.21 -18.30 -37.50
C GLU A 3 13.86 -17.52 -36.23
N ASN A 4 13.20 -16.37 -36.42
CA ASN A 4 12.66 -15.58 -35.33
C ASN A 4 11.46 -16.35 -34.76
N PHE A 5 11.73 -17.18 -33.76
CA PHE A 5 10.70 -17.88 -32.99
C PHE A 5 9.84 -16.81 -32.34
N MET A 6 8.63 -16.61 -32.87
CA MET A 6 7.63 -15.71 -32.30
C MET A 6 7.44 -16.10 -30.83
N ILE A 7 7.89 -15.23 -29.93
CA ILE A 7 7.65 -15.38 -28.50
C ILE A 7 6.14 -15.31 -28.33
N SER A 8 5.52 -16.48 -28.13
CA SER A 8 4.09 -16.60 -27.93
C SER A 8 3.73 -15.87 -26.63
N ASP A 9 2.97 -14.77 -26.74
CA ASP A 9 2.40 -13.94 -25.65
C ASP A 9 1.43 -14.70 -24.72
N ARG A 10 1.60 -16.02 -24.55
CA ARG A 10 0.76 -16.89 -23.72
C ARG A 10 1.37 -17.18 -22.34
N HIS A 11 2.14 -16.25 -21.80
CA HIS A 11 2.46 -16.27 -20.39
C HIS A 11 1.62 -15.18 -19.72
N PRO A 12 0.69 -15.49 -18.81
CA PRO A 12 0.13 -14.49 -17.92
C PRO A 12 1.25 -14.10 -16.94
N ILE A 13 2.21 -13.31 -17.42
CA ILE A 13 2.97 -12.42 -16.56
C ILE A 13 1.88 -11.55 -15.96
N ARG A 14 1.50 -11.80 -14.70
CA ARG A 14 0.57 -10.93 -13.98
C ARG A 14 1.13 -9.54 -14.11
N ASP A 15 0.50 -8.69 -14.93
CA ASP A 15 0.93 -7.32 -15.11
C ASP A 15 0.97 -6.67 -13.72
N PRO A 16 2.15 -6.28 -13.21
CA PRO A 16 2.25 -5.60 -11.91
C PRO A 16 1.48 -4.25 -11.91
N GLN A 17 1.08 -3.79 -13.10
CA GLN A 17 0.30 -2.57 -13.34
C GLN A 17 -1.18 -2.72 -12.96
N HIS A 18 -1.65 -3.89 -12.50
CA HIS A 18 -3.04 -4.13 -12.13
C HIS A 18 -3.25 -4.39 -10.64
N ALA A 19 -2.29 -4.01 -9.79
CA ALA A 19 -2.45 -4.11 -8.35
C ALA A 19 -3.67 -3.25 -7.94
N ARG A 20 -4.70 -3.91 -7.37
CA ARG A 20 -5.95 -3.25 -7.00
C ARG A 20 -5.71 -2.40 -5.75
N VAL A 21 -6.19 -1.16 -5.74
CA VAL A 21 -6.20 -0.35 -4.52
C VAL A 21 -7.20 -0.97 -3.53
N VAL A 22 -6.72 -1.37 -2.35
CA VAL A 22 -7.52 -1.97 -1.29
C VAL A 22 -7.92 -0.96 -0.21
N GLY A 23 -7.17 0.14 -0.10
CA GLY A 23 -7.42 1.17 0.90
C GLY A 23 -6.44 2.34 0.80
N TYR A 24 -6.44 3.17 1.83
CA TYR A 24 -5.53 4.30 1.96
C TYR A 24 -4.84 4.23 3.33
N CYS A 25 -3.54 4.53 3.33
CA CYS A 25 -2.74 4.57 4.54
C CYS A 25 -3.16 5.75 5.42
N ALA A 26 -3.54 5.48 6.66
CA ALA A 26 -4.00 6.50 7.60
C ALA A 26 -2.87 7.43 8.09
N GLY A 27 -1.59 7.07 7.87
CA GLY A 27 -0.45 7.92 8.19
C GLY A 27 -0.09 8.85 7.03
N CYS A 28 0.31 8.30 5.88
CA CYS A 28 0.78 9.12 4.76
C CYS A 28 -0.32 9.54 3.76
N GLY A 29 -1.53 9.02 3.89
CA GLY A 29 -2.66 9.29 2.98
C GLY A 29 -2.56 8.65 1.60
N HIS A 30 -1.51 7.88 1.30
CA HIS A 30 -1.33 7.22 0.00
C HIS A 30 -2.10 5.91 -0.12
N GLU A 31 -2.32 5.50 -1.37
CA GLU A 31 -2.99 4.26 -1.73
C GLU A 31 -2.23 3.03 -1.19
N ILE A 32 -2.98 2.04 -0.72
CA ILE A 32 -2.51 0.71 -0.38
C ILE A 32 -2.99 -0.23 -1.47
N TYR A 33 -2.06 -0.97 -2.06
CA TYR A 33 -2.36 -1.93 -3.13
C TYR A 33 -2.50 -3.36 -2.59
N GLU A 34 -3.23 -4.19 -3.30
CA GLU A 34 -3.41 -5.60 -2.99
C GLU A 34 -2.05 -6.31 -3.03
N GLY A 35 -1.64 -6.89 -1.89
CA GLY A 35 -0.34 -7.53 -1.71
C GLY A 35 0.73 -6.64 -1.05
N ASP A 36 0.42 -5.39 -0.75
CA ASP A 36 1.29 -4.50 0.03
C ASP A 36 1.30 -4.91 1.52
N GLU A 37 2.43 -4.73 2.19
CA GLU A 37 2.60 -5.08 3.61
C GLU A 37 2.02 -3.99 4.50
N ILE A 38 0.96 -4.32 5.22
CA ILE A 38 0.20 -3.37 6.04
C ILE A 38 0.05 -3.79 7.49
N ILE A 39 -0.15 -2.78 8.33
CA ILE A 39 -0.54 -2.90 9.73
C ILE A 39 -2.01 -2.47 9.81
N GLU A 40 -2.88 -3.41 10.17
CA GLU A 40 -4.28 -3.14 10.48
C GLU A 40 -4.42 -2.76 11.95
N LEU A 41 -5.03 -1.60 12.21
CA LEU A 41 -5.28 -1.11 13.55
C LEU A 41 -6.67 -1.49 14.06
N PRO A 42 -6.88 -1.57 15.39
CA PRO A 42 -8.15 -2.01 15.97
C PRO A 42 -9.36 -1.10 15.65
N GLY A 43 -9.15 0.12 15.15
CA GLY A 43 -10.23 1.01 14.69
C GLY A 43 -10.61 0.84 13.22
N GLY A 44 -9.95 -0.08 12.50
CA GLY A 44 -10.16 -0.32 11.07
C GLY A 44 -9.27 0.53 10.17
N GLU A 45 -8.38 1.37 10.73
CA GLU A 45 -7.36 2.07 9.97
C GLU A 45 -6.29 1.11 9.45
N MET A 46 -5.77 1.40 8.26
CA MET A 46 -4.70 0.63 7.61
C MET A 46 -3.47 1.52 7.47
N LEU A 47 -2.28 1.00 7.75
CA LEU A 47 -1.02 1.69 7.58
C LEU A 47 -0.07 0.84 6.75
N HIS A 48 0.74 1.46 5.89
CA HIS A 48 1.91 0.78 5.36
C HIS A 48 2.80 0.34 6.53
N GLU A 49 3.44 -0.83 6.44
CA GLU A 49 4.35 -1.31 7.52
C GLU A 49 5.58 -0.41 7.75
N SER A 50 5.77 0.57 6.85
CA SER A 50 6.85 1.54 6.91
C SER A 50 6.84 2.30 8.23
N ARG A 51 8.01 2.37 8.88
CA ARG A 51 8.21 3.08 10.15
C ARG A 51 7.73 4.52 10.09
N ASP A 52 7.97 5.22 8.98
CA ASP A 52 7.57 6.61 8.78
C ASP A 52 6.05 6.79 8.85
N CYS A 53 5.27 5.88 8.24
CA CYS A 53 3.81 5.92 8.30
C CYS A 53 3.30 5.71 9.72
N ALA A 54 3.93 4.79 10.48
CA ALA A 54 3.58 4.57 11.88
C ALA A 54 3.88 5.79 12.76
N TYR A 55 5.01 6.47 12.54
CA TYR A 55 5.35 7.71 13.26
C TYR A 55 4.40 8.85 12.96
N ASP A 56 4.07 9.07 11.68
CA ASP A 56 3.18 10.14 11.25
C ASP A 56 1.79 9.96 11.85
N PHE A 57 1.25 8.74 11.77
CA PHE A 57 -0.02 8.38 12.38
C PHE A 57 -0.03 8.57 13.90
N CYS A 58 1.03 8.14 14.60
CA CYS A 58 1.14 8.36 16.04
C CYS A 58 1.23 9.84 16.39
N ALA A 59 1.90 10.65 15.57
CA ALA A 59 1.98 12.08 15.77
C ALA A 59 0.60 12.72 15.64
N GLU A 60 -0.15 12.44 14.58
CA GLU A 60 -1.50 12.98 14.37
C GLU A 60 -2.47 12.61 15.50
N ILE A 61 -2.50 11.34 15.92
CA ILE A 61 -3.35 10.89 17.04
C ILE A 61 -2.89 11.52 18.37
N GLY A 62 -1.58 11.64 18.58
CA GLY A 62 -1.01 12.30 19.75
C GLY A 62 -1.48 13.75 19.86
N PHE A 63 -1.45 14.50 18.76
CA PHE A 63 -1.96 15.87 18.72
C PHE A 63 -3.46 15.94 19.01
N ALA A 64 -4.26 15.04 18.43
CA ALA A 64 -5.71 15.01 18.64
C ALA A 64 -6.10 14.81 20.12
N LYS A 65 -5.29 14.08 20.91
CA LYS A 65 -5.55 13.87 22.35
C LYS A 65 -5.03 14.99 23.26
N THR A 66 -4.13 15.84 22.75
CA THR A 66 -3.53 16.92 23.55
C THR A 66 -4.23 18.26 23.36
N ALA A 67 -5.03 18.40 22.29
CA ALA A 67 -5.85 19.58 22.00
C ALA A 67 -7.28 19.49 22.56
N GLY A 68 -7.51 18.64 23.57
CA GLY A 68 -8.74 18.63 24.37
C GLY A 68 -8.58 19.51 25.60
N GLU A 69 -8.84 20.80 25.42
CA GLU A 69 -9.09 21.78 26.50
C GLU A 69 -10.57 21.80 26.91
#